data_AF-A0A226HPA2-F1
#
_entry.id   AF-A0A226HPA2-F1
#
_cell.length_a   1.000
_cell.length_b   1.000
_cell.length_c   1.000
_cell.angle_alpha   90.00
_cell.angle_beta   90.00
_cell.angle_gamma   90.00
#
_symmetry.space_group_name_H-M   'P 1'
#
loop_
_entity.id
_entity.type
_entity.pdbx_description
1 polymer ?
#
loop_
_entity_poly.entity_id
_entity_poly.type
_entity_poly.pdbx_seq_one_letter_code
_entity_poly.pdbx_strand_id
1 'polypeptide(L)'
;MKTQVDLKQILKKGFISDEIGLERAMILDRKLRLLVKEHPEFADQRKQLRTLIKEYENTHWSKDSVISDEKIHESDFAEFIAEQERVFSENRKNAIKEKISKYGMNQQDLGILLGHSKSYMSELMNGISPFSNKDLIIIHRLFHIKLENLIPTIIAEKDRNRIQASIIKINKPELKLTREDLEISFA
;
A
#
# COMPACT_ATOMS: atom_id res chain seq x y z
N MET A 1 -11.48 -3.57 4.47
CA MET A 1 -10.22 -3.94 3.81
C MET A 1 -9.24 -2.79 3.97
N LYS A 2 -8.20 -2.94 4.81
CA LYS A 2 -7.05 -2.02 4.80
C LYS A 2 -6.04 -2.64 3.84
N THR A 3 -6.20 -2.37 2.55
CA THR A 3 -5.32 -2.90 1.50
C THR A 3 -4.03 -2.09 1.36
N GLN A 4 -3.94 -0.93 2.00
CA GLN A 4 -2.78 -0.06 1.89
C GLN A 4 -1.92 -0.13 3.14
N VAL A 5 -0.62 -0.17 2.89
CA VAL A 5 0.42 -0.16 3.91
C VAL A 5 0.33 1.13 4.73
N ASP A 6 0.49 0.99 6.05
CA ASP A 6 0.48 2.08 7.00
C ASP A 6 1.68 1.91 7.93
N LEU A 7 2.64 2.84 7.86
CA LEU A 7 3.85 2.81 8.67
C LEU A 7 3.52 2.76 10.17
N LYS A 8 2.55 3.55 10.63
CA LYS A 8 2.19 3.62 12.05
C LYS A 8 1.64 2.27 12.53
N GLN A 9 0.89 1.56 11.68
CA GLN A 9 0.39 0.22 12.00
C GLN A 9 1.51 -0.83 12.04
N ILE A 10 2.46 -0.79 11.11
CA ILE A 10 3.62 -1.71 11.12
C ILE A 10 4.44 -1.51 12.40
N LEU A 11 4.79 -0.26 12.71
CA LEU A 11 5.58 0.05 13.91
C LEU A 11 4.82 -0.30 15.19
N LYS A 12 3.50 -0.05 15.24
CA LYS A 12 2.67 -0.44 16.38
C LYS A 12 2.59 -1.96 16.55
N LYS A 13 2.53 -2.72 15.46
CA LYS A 13 2.52 -4.18 15.50
C LYS A 13 3.84 -4.72 16.05
N GLY A 14 4.96 -4.07 15.72
CA GLY A 14 6.27 -4.38 16.30
C GLY A 14 6.92 -5.66 15.75
N PHE A 15 6.36 -6.26 14.69
CA PHE A 15 6.98 -7.38 13.97
C PHE A 15 6.39 -7.49 12.55
N ILE A 16 7.17 -8.08 11.64
CA ILE A 16 6.75 -8.45 10.28
C ILE A 16 6.33 -9.92 10.30
N SER A 17 5.22 -10.26 9.64
CA SER A 17 4.59 -11.58 9.77
C SER A 17 4.78 -12.51 8.60
N ASP A 18 5.06 -11.97 7.42
CA ASP A 18 5.08 -12.67 6.14
C ASP A 18 5.96 -11.90 5.14
N GLU A 19 6.28 -12.55 4.02
CA GLU A 19 7.13 -11.97 2.97
C GLU A 19 6.49 -10.71 2.36
N ILE A 20 5.15 -10.69 2.20
CA ILE A 20 4.44 -9.50 1.74
C ILE A 20 4.66 -8.31 2.69
N GLY A 21 4.62 -8.57 4.00
CA GLY A 21 4.91 -7.58 5.03
C GLY A 21 6.36 -7.08 4.98
N LEU A 22 7.32 -7.97 4.68
CA LEU A 22 8.72 -7.61 4.50
C LEU A 22 8.90 -6.66 3.32
N GLU A 23 8.35 -7.01 2.16
CA GLU A 23 8.49 -6.23 0.93
C GLU A 23 7.85 -4.84 1.05
N ARG A 24 6.65 -4.79 1.65
CA ARG A 24 5.99 -3.51 1.99
C ARG A 24 6.83 -2.66 2.93
N ALA A 25 7.47 -3.26 3.93
CA ALA A 25 8.36 -2.57 4.86
C ALA A 25 9.61 -2.05 4.15
N MET A 26 10.21 -2.81 3.24
CA MET A 26 11.38 -2.39 2.45
C MET A 26 11.05 -1.23 1.51
N ILE A 27 9.87 -1.24 0.87
CA ILE A 27 9.38 -0.10 0.08
C ILE A 27 9.24 1.15 0.96
N LEU A 28 8.67 1.01 2.17
CA LEU A 28 8.55 2.12 3.11
C LEU A 28 9.92 2.64 3.59
N ASP A 29 10.89 1.77 3.90
CA ASP A 29 12.25 2.23 4.29
C ASP A 29 12.90 3.07 3.19
N ARG A 30 12.76 2.62 1.92
CA ARG A 30 13.27 3.36 0.76
C ARG A 30 12.63 4.74 0.63
N LYS A 31 11.31 4.85 0.86
CA LYS A 31 10.59 6.14 0.87
C LYS A 31 11.04 7.03 2.02
N LEU A 32 11.09 6.49 3.25
CA LEU A 32 11.51 7.22 4.44
C LEU A 32 12.95 7.75 4.30
N ARG A 33 13.85 7.00 3.66
CA ARG A 33 15.21 7.45 3.37
C ARG A 33 15.25 8.77 2.59
N LEU A 34 14.32 8.96 1.65
CA LEU A 34 14.21 10.20 0.88
C LEU A 34 13.55 11.30 1.72
N LEU A 35 12.45 10.97 2.39
CA LEU A 35 11.68 11.93 3.18
C LEU A 35 12.45 12.49 4.37
N VAL A 36 13.32 11.71 5.04
CA VAL A 36 14.10 12.16 6.19
C VAL A 36 14.98 13.39 5.89
N LYS A 37 15.34 13.61 4.62
CA LYS A 37 16.10 14.80 4.21
C LYS A 37 15.31 16.10 4.39
N GLU A 38 14.00 16.03 4.20
CA GLU A 38 13.07 17.17 4.29
C GLU A 38 12.28 17.16 5.61
N HIS A 39 12.13 15.98 6.20
CA HIS A 39 11.33 15.67 7.38
C HIS A 39 12.14 14.84 8.39
N PRO A 40 13.09 15.44 9.13
CA PRO A 40 13.96 14.73 10.07
C PRO A 40 13.21 13.95 11.15
N GLU A 41 11.97 14.31 11.46
CA GLU A 41 11.08 13.61 12.40
C GLU A 41 10.87 12.13 12.05
N PHE A 42 11.05 11.73 10.79
CA PHE A 42 10.94 10.34 10.35
C PHE A 42 12.18 9.49 10.64
N ALA A 43 13.28 10.07 11.14
CA ALA A 43 14.53 9.35 11.34
C ALA A 43 14.39 8.19 12.33
N ASP A 44 13.71 8.42 13.45
CA ASP A 44 13.49 7.40 14.48
C ASP A 44 12.57 6.29 14.01
N GLN A 45 11.46 6.65 13.33
CA GLN A 45 10.54 5.69 12.73
C GLN A 45 11.23 4.81 11.68
N ARG A 46 12.08 5.41 10.85
CA ARG A 46 12.90 4.67 9.88
C ARG A 46 13.85 3.70 10.58
N LYS A 47 14.53 4.14 11.65
CA LYS A 47 15.43 3.27 12.42
C LYS A 47 14.67 2.07 13.00
N GLN A 48 13.50 2.29 13.59
CA GLN A 48 12.65 1.21 14.10
C GLN A 48 12.23 0.25 12.99
N LEU A 49 11.79 0.76 11.84
CA LEU A 49 11.40 -0.07 10.69
C LEU A 49 12.55 -0.96 10.21
N ARG A 50 13.78 -0.40 10.13
CA ARG A 50 14.98 -1.18 9.76
C ARG A 50 15.31 -2.27 10.76
N THR A 51 15.08 -2.04 12.05
CA THR A 51 15.23 -3.08 13.07
C THR A 51 14.26 -4.24 12.80
N LEU A 52 12.99 -3.95 12.55
CA LEU A 52 11.97 -4.98 12.26
C LEU A 52 12.28 -5.77 10.98
N ILE A 53 12.74 -5.09 9.92
CA ILE A 53 13.19 -5.73 8.67
C ILE A 53 14.32 -6.70 8.97
N LYS A 54 15.36 -6.23 9.68
CA LYS A 54 16.53 -7.05 10.01
C LYS A 54 16.18 -8.25 10.89
N GLU A 55 15.28 -8.08 11.86
CA GLU A 55 14.81 -9.18 12.71
C GLU A 55 14.09 -10.26 11.89
N TYR A 56 13.27 -9.86 10.92
CA TYR A 56 12.60 -10.81 10.03
C TYR A 56 13.61 -11.53 9.13
N GLU A 57 14.50 -10.80 8.47
CA GLU A 57 15.56 -11.34 7.61
C GLU A 57 16.46 -12.32 8.36
N ASN A 58 16.88 -11.98 9.59
CA ASN A 58 17.71 -12.88 10.42
C ASN A 58 16.97 -14.18 10.81
N THR A 59 15.64 -14.14 10.89
CA THR A 59 14.86 -15.32 11.30
C THR A 59 14.54 -16.22 10.10
N HIS A 60 14.29 -15.61 8.94
CA HIS A 60 13.75 -16.31 7.77
C HIS A 60 14.78 -16.51 6.64
N TRP A 61 15.74 -15.59 6.49
CA TRP A 61 16.68 -15.52 5.36
C TRP A 61 18.14 -15.56 5.80
N SER A 62 18.42 -16.11 6.99
CA SER A 62 19.78 -16.26 7.49
C SER A 62 20.54 -17.37 6.76
N LYS A 63 21.86 -17.41 6.94
CA LYS A 63 22.70 -18.50 6.42
C LYS A 63 22.33 -19.87 6.99
N ASP A 64 21.72 -19.88 8.18
CA ASP A 64 21.31 -21.09 8.87
C ASP A 64 19.86 -21.49 8.53
N SER A 65 19.16 -20.67 7.74
CA SER A 65 17.79 -20.94 7.31
C SER A 65 17.76 -21.91 6.12
N VAL A 66 16.83 -22.86 6.13
CA VAL A 66 16.56 -23.71 4.96
C VAL A 66 15.82 -22.86 3.92
N ILE A 67 16.48 -22.59 2.79
CA ILE A 67 15.91 -21.86 1.67
C ILE A 67 15.49 -22.88 0.62
N SER A 68 14.18 -23.11 0.48
CA SER A 68 13.62 -23.97 -0.56
C SER A 68 13.16 -23.16 -1.77
N ASP A 69 12.97 -23.83 -2.90
CA ASP A 69 12.44 -23.20 -4.12
C ASP A 69 11.04 -22.60 -3.89
N GLU A 70 10.20 -23.25 -3.09
CA GLU A 70 8.88 -22.71 -2.73
C GLU A 70 8.98 -21.40 -1.97
N LYS A 71 9.98 -21.28 -1.09
CA LYS A 71 10.21 -20.04 -0.34
C LYS A 71 10.69 -18.91 -1.25
N ILE A 72 11.55 -19.22 -2.21
CA ILE A 72 11.97 -18.25 -3.24
C ILE A 72 10.74 -17.77 -4.02
N HIS A 73 9.89 -18.69 -4.46
CA HIS A 73 8.65 -18.35 -5.16
C HIS A 73 7.67 -17.51 -4.32
N GLU A 74 7.55 -17.79 -3.02
CA GLU A 74 6.75 -16.97 -2.11
C GLU A 74 7.29 -15.53 -2.03
N SER A 75 8.62 -15.39 -1.94
CA SER A 75 9.31 -14.10 -1.92
C SER A 75 9.11 -13.31 -3.22
N ASP A 76 9.35 -13.94 -4.38
CA ASP A 76 9.16 -13.32 -5.69
C ASP A 76 7.71 -12.84 -5.87
N PHE A 77 6.74 -13.65 -5.43
CA PHE A 77 5.34 -13.28 -5.49
C PHE A 77 5.02 -12.12 -4.55
N ALA A 78 5.57 -12.12 -3.34
CA ALA A 78 5.42 -11.02 -2.39
C ALA A 78 6.00 -9.70 -2.93
N GLU A 79 7.17 -9.74 -3.55
CA GLU A 79 7.81 -8.58 -4.18
C GLU A 79 6.91 -8.03 -5.28
N PHE A 80 6.41 -8.90 -6.16
CA PHE A 80 5.48 -8.52 -7.22
C PHE A 80 4.26 -7.78 -6.67
N ILE A 81 3.56 -8.35 -5.67
CA ILE A 81 2.37 -7.72 -5.09
C ILE A 81 2.70 -6.36 -4.48
N ALA A 82 3.78 -6.27 -3.69
CA ALA A 82 4.17 -5.03 -3.02
C ALA A 82 4.57 -3.94 -4.02
N GLU A 83 5.24 -4.30 -5.12
CA GLU A 83 5.61 -3.39 -6.18
C GLU A 83 4.38 -2.83 -6.92
N GLN A 84 3.40 -3.68 -7.18
CA GLN A 84 2.15 -3.26 -7.79
C GLN A 84 1.38 -2.29 -6.85
N GLU A 85 1.35 -2.53 -5.54
CA GLU A 85 0.79 -1.56 -4.58
C GLU A 85 1.53 -0.21 -4.58
N ARG A 86 2.85 -0.25 -4.75
CA ARG A 86 3.70 0.95 -4.88
C ARG A 86 3.34 1.74 -6.13
N VAL A 87 3.26 1.07 -7.29
CA VAL A 87 2.90 1.69 -8.57
C VAL A 87 1.50 2.29 -8.48
N PHE A 88 0.52 1.56 -7.94
CA PHE A 88 -0.84 2.10 -7.73
C PHE A 88 -0.83 3.37 -6.89
N SER A 89 -0.09 3.36 -5.77
CA SER A 89 0.01 4.51 -4.87
C SER A 89 0.63 5.72 -5.56
N GLU A 90 1.62 5.52 -6.42
CA GLU A 90 2.25 6.59 -7.20
C GLU A 90 1.32 7.13 -8.29
N ASN A 91 0.62 6.26 -9.02
CA ASN A 91 -0.36 6.66 -10.04
C ASN A 91 -1.48 7.50 -9.41
N ARG A 92 -2.02 7.07 -8.27
CA ARG A 92 -3.00 7.84 -7.50
C ARG A 92 -2.45 9.21 -7.09
N LYS A 93 -1.23 9.27 -6.54
CA LYS A 93 -0.57 10.51 -6.15
C LYS A 93 -0.48 11.47 -7.34
N ASN A 94 -0.09 10.98 -8.50
CA ASN A 94 0.05 11.77 -9.71
C ASN A 94 -1.30 12.27 -10.22
N ALA A 95 -2.33 11.42 -10.25
CA ALA A 95 -3.69 11.83 -10.62
C ALA A 95 -4.25 12.93 -9.71
N ILE A 96 -4.00 12.84 -8.40
CA ILE A 96 -4.39 13.88 -7.44
C ILE A 96 -3.60 15.17 -7.71
N LYS A 97 -2.27 15.08 -7.87
CA LYS A 97 -1.41 16.24 -8.15
C LYS A 97 -1.80 16.99 -9.42
N GLU A 98 -2.09 16.26 -10.50
CA GLU A 98 -2.51 16.84 -11.77
C GLU A 98 -3.78 17.70 -11.58
N LYS A 99 -4.76 17.19 -10.81
CA LYS A 99 -5.98 17.92 -10.52
C LYS A 99 -5.74 19.12 -9.62
N ILE A 100 -4.92 18.99 -8.58
CA ILE A 100 -4.50 20.12 -7.73
C ILE A 100 -3.92 21.25 -8.61
N SER A 101 -2.97 20.91 -9.48
CA SER A 101 -2.32 21.88 -10.37
C SER A 101 -3.30 22.51 -11.36
N LYS A 102 -4.25 21.74 -11.91
CA LYS A 102 -5.29 22.24 -12.82
C LYS A 102 -6.15 23.34 -12.18
N TYR A 103 -6.39 23.27 -10.88
CA TYR A 103 -7.14 24.28 -10.13
C TYR A 103 -6.26 25.39 -9.54
N GLY A 104 -4.96 25.45 -9.88
CA GLY A 104 -4.04 26.44 -9.33
C GLY A 104 -3.80 26.29 -7.82
N MET A 105 -4.11 25.12 -7.26
CA MET A 105 -3.92 24.83 -5.85
C MET A 105 -2.56 24.19 -5.59
N ASN A 106 -2.17 24.13 -4.33
CA ASN A 106 -1.05 23.33 -3.86
C ASN A 106 -1.52 22.21 -2.91
N GLN A 107 -0.60 21.36 -2.48
CA GLN A 107 -0.91 20.23 -1.59
C GLN A 107 -1.50 20.65 -0.23
N GLN A 108 -1.10 21.81 0.30
CA GLN A 108 -1.60 22.33 1.58
C GLN A 108 -3.06 22.77 1.45
N ASP A 109 -3.45 23.34 0.31
CA ASP A 109 -4.85 23.73 0.05
C ASP A 109 -5.76 22.50 0.03
N LEU A 110 -5.33 21.41 -0.60
CA LEU A 110 -6.04 20.14 -0.51
C LEU A 110 -6.09 19.63 0.94
N GLY A 111 -5.00 19.77 1.69
CA GLY A 111 -4.96 19.46 3.12
C GLY A 111 -6.04 20.21 3.92
N ILE A 112 -6.23 21.51 3.66
CA ILE A 112 -7.27 22.34 4.29
C ILE A 112 -8.67 21.81 3.94
N LEU A 113 -8.92 21.48 2.66
CA LEU A 113 -10.20 20.94 2.21
C LEU A 113 -10.54 19.58 2.86
N LEU A 114 -9.52 18.76 3.12
CA LEU A 114 -9.68 17.46 3.78
C LEU A 114 -9.68 17.55 5.31
N GLY A 115 -9.31 18.71 5.88
CA GLY A 115 -9.20 18.91 7.33
C GLY A 115 -7.93 18.31 7.95
N HIS A 116 -6.83 18.26 7.18
CA HIS A 116 -5.55 17.65 7.58
C HIS A 116 -4.46 18.70 7.77
N SER A 117 -3.52 18.42 8.68
CA SER A 117 -2.33 19.26 8.86
C SER A 117 -1.36 19.13 7.67
N LYS A 118 -0.48 20.13 7.48
CA LYS A 118 0.55 20.09 6.44
C LYS A 118 1.43 18.84 6.53
N SER A 119 1.85 18.47 7.74
CA SER A 119 2.68 17.27 7.98
C SER A 119 1.91 16.00 7.61
N TYR A 120 0.66 15.86 8.09
CA TYR A 120 -0.13 14.67 7.78
C TYR A 120 -0.47 14.57 6.28
N MET A 121 -0.74 15.70 5.62
CA MET A 121 -0.94 15.71 4.17
C MET A 121 0.32 15.27 3.41
N SER A 122 1.53 15.57 3.91
CA SER A 122 2.79 15.04 3.36
C SER A 122 2.89 13.53 3.50
N GLU A 123 2.53 12.99 4.67
CA GLU A 123 2.46 11.54 4.88
C GLU A 123 1.49 10.86 3.90
N LEU A 124 0.30 11.43 3.71
CA LEU A 124 -0.73 10.92 2.81
C LEU A 124 -0.27 10.90 1.35
N MET A 125 0.23 12.04 0.84
CA MET A 125 0.67 12.15 -0.56
C MET A 125 1.88 11.27 -0.88
N ASN A 126 2.74 10.99 0.11
CA ASN A 126 3.90 10.12 -0.10
C ASN A 126 3.60 8.63 0.17
N GLY A 127 2.38 8.32 0.62
CA GLY A 127 1.95 6.95 0.93
C GLY A 127 2.72 6.35 2.10
N ILE A 128 3.05 7.17 3.10
CA ILE A 128 3.51 6.72 4.43
C ILE A 128 2.32 6.37 5.30
N SER A 129 1.27 7.18 5.18
CA SER A 129 -0.05 6.97 5.78
C SER A 129 -1.08 6.82 4.65
N PRO A 130 -2.07 5.94 4.79
CA PRO A 130 -3.12 5.78 3.79
C PRO A 130 -4.17 6.88 3.91
N PHE A 131 -4.73 7.31 2.78
CA PHE A 131 -5.94 8.12 2.78
C PHE A 131 -7.10 7.36 3.42
N SER A 132 -7.93 8.06 4.19
CA SER A 132 -9.18 7.48 4.68
C SER A 132 -10.20 7.40 3.55
N ASN A 133 -11.21 6.54 3.71
CA ASN A 133 -12.33 6.48 2.74
C ASN A 133 -13.03 7.84 2.59
N LYS A 134 -13.17 8.60 3.68
CA LYS A 134 -13.72 9.96 3.65
C LYS A 134 -12.88 10.86 2.75
N ASP A 135 -11.56 10.82 2.88
CA ASP A 135 -10.66 11.63 2.06
C ASP A 135 -10.80 11.27 0.58
N LEU A 136 -10.81 9.97 0.26
CA LEU A 136 -10.92 9.50 -1.12
C LEU A 136 -12.27 9.85 -1.74
N ILE A 137 -13.36 9.80 -0.98
CA ILE A 137 -14.68 10.25 -1.43
C ILE A 137 -14.66 11.75 -1.71
N ILE A 138 -14.08 12.57 -0.81
CA ILE A 138 -13.99 14.02 -1.03
C ILE A 138 -13.17 14.33 -2.29
N ILE A 139 -12.00 13.71 -2.44
CA ILE A 139 -11.13 13.86 -3.62
C ILE A 139 -11.89 13.45 -4.90
N HIS A 140 -12.58 12.32 -4.89
CA HIS A 140 -13.41 11.86 -6.00
C HIS A 140 -14.46 12.91 -6.39
N ARG A 141 -15.18 13.47 -5.40
CA ARG A 141 -16.26 14.42 -5.65
C ARG A 141 -15.75 15.80 -6.09
N LEU A 142 -14.62 16.25 -5.57
CA LEU A 142 -14.04 17.56 -5.94
C LEU A 142 -13.33 17.53 -7.28
N PHE A 143 -12.58 16.47 -7.57
CA PHE A 143 -11.70 16.42 -8.75
C PHE A 143 -12.22 15.54 -9.88
N HIS A 144 -13.36 14.88 -9.67
CA HIS A 144 -13.98 13.95 -10.62
C HIS A 144 -13.00 12.87 -11.10
N ILE A 145 -12.09 12.43 -10.22
CA ILE A 145 -11.20 11.29 -10.46
C ILE A 145 -12.01 10.03 -10.20
N LYS A 146 -11.99 9.07 -11.12
CA LYS A 146 -12.67 7.79 -10.92
C LYS A 146 -12.16 7.07 -9.67
N LEU A 147 -13.05 6.40 -8.94
CA LEU A 147 -12.67 5.69 -7.71
C LEU A 147 -11.66 4.57 -7.95
N GLU A 148 -11.68 3.93 -9.13
CA GLU A 148 -10.69 2.92 -9.54
C GLU A 148 -9.24 3.46 -9.55
N ASN A 149 -9.06 4.78 -9.76
CA ASN A 149 -7.76 5.43 -9.72
C ASN A 149 -7.36 5.91 -8.30
N LEU A 150 -8.25 5.75 -7.32
CA LEU A 150 -8.08 6.22 -5.93
C LEU A 150 -8.03 5.08 -4.91
N ILE A 151 -8.72 3.98 -5.21
CA ILE A 151 -8.84 2.79 -4.36
C ILE A 151 -8.37 1.57 -5.15
N PRO A 152 -7.50 0.71 -4.59
CA PRO A 152 -7.15 -0.55 -5.23
C PRO A 152 -8.41 -1.41 -5.39
N THR A 153 -8.71 -1.82 -6.61
CA THR A 153 -9.86 -2.68 -6.94
C THR A 153 -9.54 -4.18 -6.81
N ILE A 154 -8.30 -4.53 -6.49
CA ILE A 154 -7.87 -5.91 -6.33
C ILE A 154 -8.45 -6.56 -5.07
N ILE A 155 -8.83 -7.82 -5.20
CA ILE A 155 -9.31 -8.65 -4.09
C ILE A 155 -8.12 -9.45 -3.55
N ALA A 156 -7.88 -9.40 -2.24
CA ALA A 156 -6.82 -10.18 -1.62
C ALA A 156 -7.04 -11.70 -1.82
N GLU A 157 -5.96 -12.46 -1.98
CA GLU A 157 -6.03 -13.90 -2.31
C GLU A 157 -6.91 -14.70 -1.34
N LYS A 158 -6.75 -14.47 -0.04
CA LYS A 158 -7.58 -15.10 1.00
C LYS A 158 -9.08 -14.86 0.74
N ASP A 159 -9.45 -13.66 0.34
CA ASP A 159 -10.83 -13.32 0.01
C ASP A 159 -11.26 -13.93 -1.32
N ARG A 160 -10.40 -13.98 -2.33
CA ARG A 160 -10.67 -14.67 -3.61
C ARG A 160 -11.00 -16.14 -3.38
N ASN A 161 -10.16 -16.85 -2.62
CA ASN A 161 -10.35 -18.27 -2.30
C ASN A 161 -11.65 -18.50 -1.54
N ARG A 162 -11.95 -17.64 -0.55
CA ARG A 162 -13.21 -17.67 0.20
C ARG A 162 -14.43 -17.41 -0.70
N ILE A 163 -14.36 -16.43 -1.60
CA ILE A 163 -15.44 -16.08 -2.53
C ILE A 163 -15.68 -17.24 -3.49
N GLN A 164 -14.64 -17.82 -4.08
CA GLN A 164 -14.75 -18.94 -5.01
C GLN A 164 -15.36 -20.17 -4.34
N ALA A 165 -14.92 -20.52 -3.13
CA ALA A 165 -15.54 -21.57 -2.33
C ALA A 165 -17.03 -21.28 -2.03
N SER A 166 -17.36 -20.01 -1.76
CA SER A 166 -18.74 -19.60 -1.49
C SER A 166 -19.64 -19.68 -2.74
N ILE A 167 -19.12 -19.32 -3.91
CA ILE A 167 -19.82 -19.41 -5.21
C ILE A 167 -20.20 -20.85 -5.52
N ILE A 168 -19.27 -21.79 -5.31
CA ILE A 168 -19.52 -23.23 -5.45
C ILE A 168 -20.62 -23.66 -4.48
N LYS A 169 -20.53 -23.23 -3.22
CA LYS A 169 -21.49 -23.59 -2.17
C LYS A 169 -22.91 -23.10 -2.45
N ILE A 170 -23.08 -21.91 -3.04
CA ILE A 170 -24.41 -21.37 -3.39
C ILE A 170 -24.92 -21.86 -4.75
N ASN A 171 -24.15 -22.70 -5.45
CA ASN A 171 -24.47 -23.25 -6.77
C ASN A 171 -24.80 -22.17 -7.81
N LYS A 172 -23.94 -21.14 -7.88
CA LYS A 172 -24.06 -20.02 -8.83
C LYS A 172 -22.83 -19.90 -9.72
N PRO A 173 -22.53 -20.91 -10.56
CA PRO A 173 -21.30 -20.95 -11.37
C PRO A 173 -21.22 -19.84 -12.44
N GLU A 174 -22.30 -19.11 -12.70
CA GLU A 174 -22.33 -17.89 -13.52
C GLU A 174 -21.59 -16.71 -12.88
N LEU A 175 -21.47 -16.70 -11.54
CA LEU A 175 -20.65 -15.73 -10.83
C LEU A 175 -19.21 -16.18 -10.90
N LYS A 176 -18.36 -15.43 -11.61
CA LYS A 176 -16.92 -15.71 -11.69
C LYS A 176 -16.17 -14.41 -11.48
N LEU A 177 -15.06 -14.49 -10.74
CA LEU A 177 -14.07 -13.43 -10.71
C LEU A 177 -13.43 -13.37 -12.10
N THR A 178 -13.42 -12.17 -12.68
CA THR A 178 -12.78 -11.90 -13.97
C THR A 178 -11.27 -11.87 -13.81
N ARG A 179 -10.53 -11.97 -14.92
CA ARG A 179 -9.07 -11.92 -14.88
C ARG A 179 -8.54 -10.61 -14.28
N GLU A 180 -9.28 -9.51 -14.46
CA GLU A 180 -9.02 -8.20 -13.86
C GLU A 180 -9.20 -8.18 -12.33
N ASP A 181 -10.01 -9.09 -11.78
CA ASP A 181 -10.14 -9.31 -10.33
C ASP A 181 -9.00 -10.19 -9.76
N LEU A 182 -8.24 -10.85 -10.64
CA LEU A 182 -7.20 -11.83 -10.34
C LEU A 182 -5.78 -11.28 -10.54
N GLU A 183 -5.59 -10.35 -11.48
CA GLU A 183 -4.31 -9.72 -11.84
C GLU A 183 -4.34 -8.22 -11.48
N ILE A 184 -3.19 -7.65 -11.12
CA ILE A 184 -3.12 -6.20 -10.88
C ILE A 184 -3.08 -5.52 -12.25
N SER A 185 -4.26 -5.13 -12.77
CA SER A 185 -4.33 -4.43 -14.05
C SER A 185 -3.99 -2.96 -13.86
N PHE A 186 -2.94 -2.49 -14.55
CA PHE A 186 -2.77 -1.07 -14.83
C PHE A 186 -3.28 -0.80 -16.24
N ALA A 187 -4.32 0.03 -16.34
CA ALA A 187 -4.70 0.71 -17.57
C ALA A 187 -3.82 1.95 -17.80
#